data_AF-A0A662QFL1-F1
#
_entry.id   AF-A0A662QFL1-F1
#
_cell.length_a   1.000
_cell.length_b   1.000
_cell.length_c   1.000
_cell.angle_alpha   90.00
_cell.angle_beta   90.00
_cell.angle_gamma   90.00
#
_symmetry.space_group_name_H-M   'P 1'
#
loop_
_entity.id
_entity.type
_entity.pdbx_description
1 polymer ?
#
loop_
_entity_poly.entity_id
_entity_poly.type
_entity_poly.pdbx_seq_one_letter_code
_entity_poly.pdbx_strand_id
1 'polypeptide(L)'
;MKISGTADLPLHGGHVPPWLMERMKSMASAIVKIIVEDYGERELLRRLGDPYWFQSLGCVLGFDWHSSGLTTVVTGALREVLSLEDHGIMAVGGKGGLSRKIPEKISELNLNDNVVRGLVKASRLTAKVDNAVLQDGYQIYHHIIIFTENGDWTVIQQGMNPELRYARRYHWIGEYVESFVVEPHSGIAGSRSEKLVLNMVSRESEEARKASVDLVSENPSKLIRLVNLALNKQETLMAWVEKDVGEKISFPKHLNMPKRIDWRAIRRAYDQRPRNYEELIDVKGLGPSTIRALALISALIYGVKIDWRDPLKFSFAVGGKDGVPYPVSRRTYDKAISFMRQVLEAAELEREEKKLALRRLLNLERRLYG
;
A
#
# COMPACT_ATOMS: atom_id res chain seq x y z
N MET A 1 -24.76 26.69 -2.92
CA MET A 1 -24.50 25.56 -2.00
C MET A 1 -23.13 25.76 -1.37
N LYS A 2 -23.06 25.84 -0.04
CA LYS A 2 -21.78 25.97 0.70
C LYS A 2 -21.15 24.58 0.82
N ILE A 3 -19.88 24.47 0.45
CA ILE A 3 -19.05 23.28 0.70
C ILE A 3 -19.14 22.95 2.21
N SER A 4 -19.66 21.78 2.54
CA SER A 4 -19.69 21.25 3.91
C SER A 4 -18.69 20.10 4.03
N GLY A 5 -17.47 20.43 4.47
CA GLY A 5 -16.47 19.46 4.94
C GLY A 5 -15.71 18.70 3.86
N THR A 6 -14.57 19.24 3.41
CA THR A 6 -13.49 18.43 2.84
C THR A 6 -12.63 17.91 3.99
N ALA A 7 -12.44 16.59 4.07
CA ALA A 7 -11.54 15.96 5.06
C ALA A 7 -10.24 15.56 4.37
N ASP A 8 -9.32 16.50 4.29
CA ASP A 8 -7.97 16.23 3.81
C ASP A 8 -7.20 15.44 4.87
N LEU A 9 -6.22 14.66 4.45
CA LEU A 9 -5.24 14.00 5.33
C LEU A 9 -3.93 14.77 5.27
N PRO A 10 -3.87 15.99 5.85
CA PRO A 10 -2.66 16.79 5.80
C PRO A 10 -1.56 16.09 6.59
N LEU A 11 -0.33 16.28 6.15
CA LEU A 11 0.84 15.85 6.92
C LEU A 11 0.86 16.63 8.25
N HIS A 12 0.69 15.92 9.37
CA HIS A 12 0.80 16.50 10.71
C HIS A 12 2.19 16.23 11.28
N GLY A 13 2.80 17.26 11.89
CA GLY A 13 4.01 17.12 12.69
C GLY A 13 3.67 16.84 14.16
N GLY A 14 4.54 16.13 14.88
CA GLY A 14 4.41 15.88 16.31
C GLY A 14 4.61 14.42 16.72
N HIS A 15 4.93 14.21 18.00
CA HIS A 15 4.99 12.90 18.63
C HIS A 15 3.76 12.68 19.50
N VAL A 16 3.36 11.42 19.63
CA VAL A 16 2.27 11.04 20.52
C VAL A 16 2.76 11.13 21.96
N PRO A 17 2.02 11.77 22.86
CA PRO A 17 2.40 11.82 24.27
C PRO A 17 2.54 10.40 24.85
N PRO A 18 3.57 10.13 25.69
CA PRO A 18 3.80 8.79 26.24
C PRO A 18 2.58 8.20 26.96
N TRP A 19 1.86 9.00 27.76
CA TRP A 19 0.66 8.56 28.46
C TRP A 19 -0.45 8.08 27.50
N LEU A 20 -0.57 8.69 26.32
CA LEU A 20 -1.55 8.27 25.32
C LEU A 20 -1.10 6.96 24.66
N MET A 21 0.20 6.83 24.38
CA MET A 21 0.77 5.58 23.85
C MET A 21 0.54 4.40 24.81
N GLU A 22 0.76 4.57 26.12
CA GLU A 22 0.51 3.51 27.10
C GLU A 22 -0.97 3.06 27.11
N ARG A 23 -1.91 4.01 27.10
CA ARG A 23 -3.34 3.68 26.98
C ARG A 23 -3.69 2.98 25.68
N MET A 24 -3.09 3.42 24.56
CA MET A 24 -3.27 2.76 23.28
C MET A 24 -2.75 1.33 23.30
N LYS A 25 -1.60 1.07 23.93
CA LYS A 25 -1.04 -0.28 24.05
C LYS A 25 -1.92 -1.18 24.89
N SER A 26 -2.37 -0.71 26.06
CA SER A 26 -3.30 -1.45 26.92
C SER A 26 -4.58 -1.83 26.14
N MET A 27 -5.20 -0.85 25.49
CA MET A 27 -6.43 -1.10 24.72
C MET A 27 -6.19 -1.99 23.50
N ALA A 28 -5.09 -1.80 22.78
CA ALA A 28 -4.74 -2.64 21.63
C ALA A 28 -4.51 -4.09 22.08
N SER A 29 -3.83 -4.32 23.20
CA SER A 29 -3.62 -5.66 23.76
C SER A 29 -4.94 -6.35 24.09
N ALA A 30 -5.86 -5.67 24.78
CA ALA A 30 -7.16 -6.22 25.11
C ALA A 30 -8.00 -6.58 23.86
N ILE A 31 -7.97 -5.74 22.83
CA ILE A 31 -8.67 -5.98 21.55
C ILE A 31 -8.03 -7.15 20.80
N VAL A 32 -6.71 -7.17 20.68
CA VAL A 32 -5.95 -8.22 19.99
C VAL A 32 -6.20 -9.56 20.64
N LYS A 33 -6.11 -9.62 21.98
CA LYS A 33 -6.31 -10.85 22.76
C LYS A 33 -7.66 -11.51 22.44
N ILE A 34 -8.75 -10.75 22.52
CA ILE A 34 -10.09 -11.24 22.18
C ILE A 34 -10.17 -11.76 20.74
N ILE A 35 -9.59 -11.04 19.77
CA ILE A 35 -9.65 -11.46 18.37
C ILE A 35 -8.88 -12.78 18.17
N VAL A 36 -7.70 -12.90 18.76
CA VAL A 36 -6.87 -14.10 18.63
C VAL A 36 -7.52 -15.29 19.35
N GLU A 37 -8.05 -15.09 20.55
CA GLU A 37 -8.70 -16.16 21.35
C GLU A 37 -10.00 -16.67 20.70
N ASP A 38 -10.87 -15.77 20.23
CA ASP A 38 -12.19 -16.13 19.73
C ASP A 38 -12.21 -16.48 18.22
N TYR A 39 -11.29 -15.91 17.43
CA TYR A 39 -11.31 -16.02 15.96
C TYR A 39 -9.99 -16.48 15.33
N GLY A 40 -8.90 -16.54 16.11
CA GLY A 40 -7.59 -16.98 15.65
C GLY A 40 -6.73 -15.90 14.99
N GLU A 41 -5.45 -16.23 14.81
CA GLU A 41 -4.42 -15.28 14.39
C GLU A 41 -4.65 -14.72 12.98
N ARG A 42 -5.08 -15.59 12.05
CA ARG A 42 -5.38 -15.22 10.67
C ARG A 42 -6.49 -14.19 10.59
N GLU A 43 -7.46 -14.25 11.48
CA GLU A 43 -8.53 -13.27 11.51
C GLU A 43 -7.97 -11.89 11.85
N LEU A 44 -7.10 -11.78 12.86
CA LEU A 44 -6.44 -10.52 13.17
C LEU A 44 -5.66 -9.96 11.96
N LEU A 45 -4.91 -10.81 11.25
CA LEU A 45 -4.17 -10.40 10.05
C LEU A 45 -5.11 -9.86 8.96
N ARG A 46 -6.24 -10.52 8.69
CA ARG A 46 -7.25 -10.06 7.73
C ARG A 46 -7.84 -8.71 8.15
N ARG A 47 -8.15 -8.53 9.43
CA ARG A 47 -8.70 -7.30 9.98
C ARG A 47 -7.71 -6.13 9.87
N LEU A 48 -6.45 -6.35 10.20
CA LEU A 48 -5.39 -5.34 10.05
C LEU A 48 -5.12 -5.01 8.57
N GLY A 49 -5.26 -5.99 7.69
CA GLY A 49 -5.11 -5.82 6.24
C GLY A 49 -6.34 -5.22 5.56
N ASP A 50 -7.47 -5.05 6.26
CA ASP A 50 -8.63 -4.33 5.77
C ASP A 50 -8.51 -2.82 6.10
N PRO A 51 -8.49 -1.93 5.08
CA PRO A 51 -8.29 -0.50 5.32
C PRO A 51 -9.36 0.15 6.20
N TYR A 52 -10.61 -0.32 6.16
CA TYR A 52 -11.72 0.25 6.92
C TYR A 52 -11.69 -0.19 8.38
N TRP A 53 -11.42 -1.47 8.61
CA TRP A 53 -11.29 -2.00 9.95
C TRP A 53 -10.07 -1.41 10.65
N PHE A 54 -8.92 -1.37 9.96
CA PHE A 54 -7.70 -0.75 10.50
C PHE A 54 -7.91 0.74 10.85
N GLN A 55 -8.66 1.45 10.02
CA GLN A 55 -9.03 2.83 10.30
C GLN A 55 -9.93 2.95 11.54
N SER A 56 -10.91 2.05 11.68
CA SER A 56 -11.80 1.98 12.84
C SER A 56 -11.03 1.68 14.13
N LEU A 57 -10.05 0.77 14.07
CA LEU A 57 -9.13 0.49 15.18
C LEU A 57 -8.39 1.77 15.60
N GLY A 58 -7.82 2.51 14.64
CA GLY A 58 -7.15 3.77 14.96
C GLY A 58 -8.04 4.78 15.67
N CYS A 59 -9.29 4.92 15.23
CA CYS A 59 -10.26 5.79 15.90
C CYS A 59 -10.60 5.33 17.31
N VAL A 60 -10.79 4.03 17.52
CA VAL A 60 -11.06 3.44 18.84
C VAL A 60 -9.91 3.71 19.81
N LEU A 61 -8.67 3.49 19.35
CA LEU A 61 -7.45 3.76 20.13
C LEU A 61 -7.23 5.25 20.43
N GLY A 62 -8.00 6.15 19.80
CA GLY A 62 -8.04 7.58 20.14
C GLY A 62 -7.41 8.50 19.12
N PHE A 63 -7.17 8.03 17.90
CA PHE A 63 -6.76 8.87 16.79
C PHE A 63 -7.94 9.51 16.07
N ASP A 64 -7.71 10.74 15.61
CA ASP A 64 -8.62 11.36 14.67
C ASP A 64 -8.62 10.61 13.33
N TRP A 65 -9.81 10.45 12.80
CA TRP A 65 -10.10 9.75 11.56
C TRP A 65 -9.35 10.29 10.32
N HIS A 66 -8.89 11.54 10.34
CA HIS A 66 -8.23 12.22 9.22
C HIS A 66 -6.75 12.48 9.51
N SER A 67 -6.18 11.81 10.52
CA SER A 67 -4.79 12.00 10.92
C SER A 67 -3.84 11.18 10.08
N SER A 68 -2.90 11.84 9.41
CA SER A 68 -1.82 11.18 8.66
C SER A 68 -0.85 10.42 9.55
N GLY A 69 -0.90 10.69 10.87
CA GLY A 69 -0.18 9.96 11.90
C GLY A 69 -0.82 8.62 12.29
N LEU A 70 -2.12 8.42 12.02
CA LEU A 70 -2.88 7.25 12.49
C LEU A 70 -2.17 5.94 12.17
N THR A 71 -1.84 5.70 10.90
CA THR A 71 -1.18 4.45 10.49
C THR A 71 0.07 4.20 11.29
N THR A 72 0.89 5.23 11.44
CA THR A 72 2.22 5.06 12.03
C THR A 72 2.21 4.91 13.54
N VAL A 73 1.20 5.46 14.20
CA VAL A 73 1.05 5.34 15.65
C VAL A 73 0.35 4.04 16.00
N VAL A 74 -0.74 3.69 15.30
CA VAL A 74 -1.46 2.43 15.51
C VAL A 74 -0.51 1.25 15.28
N THR A 75 0.24 1.26 14.19
CA THR A 75 1.26 0.23 13.94
C THR A 75 2.42 0.27 14.95
N GLY A 76 2.77 1.46 15.46
CA GLY A 76 3.75 1.60 16.54
C GLY A 76 3.28 0.93 17.84
N ALA A 77 2.03 1.18 18.23
CA ALA A 77 1.40 0.55 19.40
C ALA A 77 1.28 -0.97 19.21
N LEU A 78 0.79 -1.43 18.06
CA LEU A 78 0.69 -2.86 17.73
C LEU A 78 2.06 -3.54 17.77
N ARG A 79 3.12 -2.89 17.27
CA ARG A 79 4.50 -3.42 17.33
C ARG A 79 5.04 -3.55 18.75
N GLU A 80 4.61 -2.72 19.67
CA GLU A 80 5.01 -2.82 21.08
C GLU A 80 4.17 -3.82 21.88
N VAL A 81 2.99 -4.19 21.37
CA VAL A 81 2.05 -5.12 22.02
C VAL A 81 2.21 -6.55 21.50
N LEU A 82 2.37 -6.72 20.19
CA LEU A 82 2.37 -8.04 19.54
C LEU A 82 3.70 -8.77 19.74
N SER A 83 3.61 -9.97 20.30
CA SER A 83 4.70 -10.91 20.53
C SER A 83 4.27 -12.31 20.06
N LEU A 84 5.22 -13.09 19.53
CA LEU A 84 4.96 -14.49 19.17
C LEU A 84 4.56 -15.31 20.41
N GLU A 85 5.19 -15.02 21.55
CA GLU A 85 4.98 -15.76 22.81
C GLU A 85 3.56 -15.57 23.38
N ASP A 86 3.04 -14.33 23.41
CA ASP A 86 1.74 -14.07 24.05
C ASP A 86 0.56 -14.13 23.08
N HIS A 87 0.80 -13.81 21.80
CA HIS A 87 -0.27 -13.61 20.82
C HIS A 87 -0.17 -14.52 19.59
N GLY A 88 0.92 -15.29 19.45
CA GLY A 88 1.23 -16.03 18.21
C GLY A 88 1.53 -15.12 17.00
N ILE A 89 1.59 -13.79 17.22
CA ILE A 89 1.70 -12.77 16.17
C ILE A 89 2.73 -11.74 16.59
N MET A 90 3.58 -11.35 15.65
CA MET A 90 4.56 -10.28 15.84
C MET A 90 4.44 -9.24 14.73
N ALA A 91 4.75 -7.99 15.06
CA ALA A 91 4.91 -6.93 14.08
C ALA A 91 6.34 -6.41 14.06
N VAL A 92 6.88 -6.19 12.86
CA VAL A 92 8.25 -5.72 12.64
C VAL A 92 8.23 -4.62 11.58
N GLY A 93 8.90 -3.50 11.88
CA GLY A 93 9.01 -2.36 10.97
C GLY A 93 8.61 -1.04 11.60
N GLY A 94 8.20 -0.10 10.76
CA GLY A 94 7.78 1.25 11.16
C GLY A 94 8.25 2.34 10.20
N LYS A 95 8.41 3.56 10.72
CA LYS A 95 8.91 4.71 9.95
C LYS A 95 10.42 4.59 9.70
N GLY A 96 10.86 5.08 8.53
CA GLY A 96 12.26 5.43 8.28
C GLY A 96 13.24 4.26 8.37
N GLY A 97 14.19 4.30 9.32
CA GLY A 97 15.21 3.25 9.44
C GLY A 97 14.63 1.88 9.85
N LEU A 98 13.53 1.87 10.60
CA LEU A 98 12.90 0.65 11.09
C LEU A 98 12.36 -0.23 9.97
N SER A 99 11.84 0.35 8.89
CA SER A 99 11.36 -0.41 7.74
C SER A 99 12.48 -1.13 6.99
N ARG A 100 13.69 -0.53 6.97
CA ARG A 100 14.86 -1.11 6.28
C ARG A 100 15.47 -2.29 7.02
N LYS A 101 15.27 -2.36 8.34
CA LYS A 101 15.79 -3.43 9.21
C LYS A 101 14.87 -4.65 9.32
N ILE A 102 13.72 -4.66 8.63
CA ILE A 102 12.78 -5.78 8.70
C ILE A 102 13.46 -7.11 8.30
N PRO A 103 14.21 -7.21 7.18
CA PRO A 103 14.83 -8.48 6.81
C PRO A 103 15.82 -9.00 7.86
N GLU A 104 16.64 -8.12 8.42
CA GLU A 104 17.61 -8.43 9.47
C GLU A 104 16.88 -8.96 10.71
N LYS A 105 15.87 -8.21 11.19
CA LYS A 105 15.09 -8.59 12.38
C LYS A 105 14.36 -9.91 12.23
N ILE A 106 13.76 -10.20 11.06
CA ILE A 106 13.07 -11.47 10.84
C ILE A 106 14.06 -12.64 10.80
N SER A 107 15.27 -12.40 10.28
CA SER A 107 16.32 -13.43 10.21
C SER A 107 16.94 -13.77 11.56
N GLU A 108 16.78 -12.90 12.56
CA GLU A 108 17.22 -13.12 13.95
C GLU A 108 16.20 -13.92 14.78
N LEU A 109 14.99 -14.14 14.27
CA LEU A 109 13.95 -14.88 14.98
C LEU A 109 14.16 -16.38 14.89
N ASN A 110 13.77 -17.09 15.95
CA ASN A 110 13.80 -18.55 15.99
C ASN A 110 12.58 -19.16 15.26
N LEU A 111 12.49 -18.93 13.96
CA LEU A 111 11.44 -19.45 13.08
C LEU A 111 12.03 -20.42 12.05
N ASN A 112 11.16 -21.21 11.42
CA ASN A 112 11.58 -22.09 10.32
C ASN A 112 12.20 -21.27 9.17
N ASP A 113 13.33 -21.73 8.63
CA ASP A 113 14.04 -21.08 7.52
C ASP A 113 13.15 -20.75 6.30
N ASN A 114 12.19 -21.61 5.96
CA ASN A 114 11.25 -21.36 4.87
C ASN A 114 10.31 -20.20 5.20
N VAL A 115 9.84 -20.13 6.44
CA VAL A 115 8.99 -19.03 6.94
C VAL A 115 9.79 -17.73 6.91
N VAL A 116 11.01 -17.71 7.44
CA VAL A 116 11.91 -16.54 7.42
C VAL A 116 12.10 -16.05 5.98
N ARG A 117 12.48 -16.93 5.05
CA ARG A 117 12.64 -16.57 3.62
C ARG A 117 11.35 -16.04 3.01
N GLY A 118 10.21 -16.65 3.32
CA GLY A 118 8.90 -16.23 2.83
C GLY A 118 8.52 -14.82 3.30
N LEU A 119 8.68 -14.54 4.58
CA LEU A 119 8.37 -13.24 5.19
C LEU A 119 9.31 -12.13 4.68
N VAL A 120 10.62 -12.41 4.56
CA VAL A 120 11.59 -11.48 3.97
C VAL A 120 11.24 -11.17 2.51
N LYS A 121 10.86 -12.20 1.73
CA LYS A 121 10.40 -12.02 0.35
C LYS A 121 9.15 -11.15 0.31
N ALA A 122 8.16 -11.43 1.15
CA ALA A 122 6.91 -10.68 1.22
C ALA A 122 7.15 -9.20 1.57
N SER A 123 7.90 -8.91 2.63
CA SER A 123 8.25 -7.53 3.03
C SER A 123 8.95 -6.78 1.89
N ARG A 124 9.94 -7.40 1.24
CA ARG A 124 10.69 -6.78 0.15
C ARG A 124 9.83 -6.52 -1.08
N LEU A 125 9.04 -7.49 -1.53
CA LEU A 125 8.24 -7.36 -2.76
C LEU A 125 7.08 -6.39 -2.58
N THR A 126 6.38 -6.43 -1.45
CA THR A 126 5.31 -5.43 -1.15
C THR A 126 5.87 -4.01 -1.17
N ALA A 127 7.01 -3.76 -0.50
CA ALA A 127 7.67 -2.46 -0.53
C ALA A 127 8.14 -2.06 -1.94
N LYS A 128 8.58 -3.03 -2.75
CA LYS A 128 9.02 -2.79 -4.12
C LYS A 128 7.85 -2.40 -5.03
N VAL A 129 6.73 -3.11 -4.91
CA VAL A 129 5.53 -2.89 -5.72
C VAL A 129 4.97 -1.50 -5.46
N ASP A 130 4.78 -1.14 -4.19
CA ASP A 130 4.15 0.13 -3.81
C ASP A 130 5.03 1.35 -4.08
N ASN A 131 6.34 1.15 -4.21
CA ASN A 131 7.27 2.23 -4.49
C ASN A 131 7.64 2.36 -5.97
N ALA A 132 7.66 1.25 -6.74
CA ALA A 132 8.23 1.23 -8.10
C ALA A 132 7.30 0.69 -9.19
N VAL A 133 6.38 -0.21 -8.87
CA VAL A 133 5.48 -0.83 -9.86
C VAL A 133 4.19 -0.03 -9.98
N LEU A 134 3.60 0.33 -8.84
CA LEU A 134 2.56 1.33 -8.78
C LEU A 134 3.20 2.71 -8.58
N GLN A 135 3.09 3.59 -9.57
CA GLN A 135 3.67 4.94 -9.49
C GLN A 135 2.56 5.99 -9.50
N ASP A 136 2.00 6.21 -8.33
CA ASP A 136 0.92 7.15 -8.04
C ASP A 136 1.41 8.49 -7.45
N GLY A 137 2.73 8.66 -7.34
CA GLY A 137 3.35 9.86 -6.81
C GLY A 137 3.56 9.87 -5.30
N TYR A 138 3.25 8.78 -4.59
CA TYR A 138 3.48 8.66 -3.16
C TYR A 138 4.71 7.77 -2.89
N GLN A 139 5.68 8.27 -2.15
CA GLN A 139 6.88 7.51 -1.80
C GLN A 139 6.73 6.87 -0.42
N ILE A 140 7.02 5.56 -0.33
CA ILE A 140 6.90 4.80 0.92
C ILE A 140 7.89 5.34 1.96
N TYR A 141 7.35 5.72 3.13
CA TYR A 141 8.15 6.19 4.27
C TYR A 141 7.90 5.40 5.55
N HIS A 142 6.81 4.62 5.56
CA HIS A 142 6.44 3.71 6.63
C HIS A 142 6.08 2.36 6.03
N HIS A 143 6.68 1.30 6.56
CA HIS A 143 6.42 -0.08 6.14
C HIS A 143 6.53 -0.99 7.36
N ILE A 144 5.49 -1.77 7.61
CA ILE A 144 5.41 -2.75 8.69
C ILE A 144 4.84 -4.05 8.14
N ILE A 145 5.43 -5.16 8.57
CA ILE A 145 4.90 -6.50 8.36
C ILE A 145 4.44 -7.06 9.70
N ILE A 146 3.29 -7.71 9.70
CA ILE A 146 2.68 -8.37 10.85
C ILE A 146 2.47 -9.82 10.45
N PHE A 147 2.95 -10.77 11.24
CA PHE A 147 3.00 -12.17 10.85
C PHE A 147 2.85 -13.14 12.01
N THR A 148 2.48 -14.37 11.69
CA THR A 148 2.43 -15.52 12.62
C THR A 148 3.68 -16.36 12.55
N GLU A 149 3.89 -17.24 13.53
CA GLU A 149 4.98 -18.24 13.52
C GLU A 149 4.91 -19.17 12.29
N ASN A 150 3.70 -19.39 11.77
CA ASN A 150 3.44 -20.23 10.59
C ASN A 150 3.72 -19.51 9.26
N GLY A 151 4.04 -18.22 9.29
CA GLY A 151 4.36 -17.43 8.11
C GLY A 151 3.15 -16.83 7.40
N ASP A 152 1.95 -16.83 8.01
CA ASP A 152 0.85 -15.98 7.55
C ASP A 152 1.21 -14.52 7.82
N TRP A 153 0.86 -13.60 6.92
CA TRP A 153 1.30 -12.21 7.04
C TRP A 153 0.30 -11.19 6.48
N THR A 154 0.41 -9.97 7.00
CA THR A 154 -0.22 -8.75 6.49
C THR A 154 0.82 -7.64 6.46
N VAL A 155 0.82 -6.83 5.40
CA VAL A 155 1.68 -5.65 5.28
C VAL A 155 0.82 -4.39 5.20
N ILE A 156 1.22 -3.37 5.96
CA ILE A 156 0.63 -2.04 5.92
C ILE A 156 1.73 -1.04 5.61
N GLN A 157 1.53 -0.25 4.57
CA GLN A 157 2.49 0.76 4.12
C GLN A 157 1.83 2.13 4.06
N GLN A 158 2.61 3.17 4.30
CA GLN A 158 2.19 4.54 4.02
C GLN A 158 3.19 5.23 3.11
N GLY A 159 2.67 5.76 2.00
CA GLY A 159 3.36 6.66 1.10
C GLY A 159 3.01 8.12 1.38
N MET A 160 3.94 9.03 1.10
CA MET A 160 3.73 10.47 1.16
C MET A 160 3.99 11.11 -0.20
N ASN A 161 3.17 12.09 -0.53
CA ASN A 161 3.44 13.04 -1.60
C ASN A 161 3.68 14.42 -0.94
N PRO A 162 4.95 14.85 -0.77
CA PRO A 162 5.27 16.12 -0.11
C PRO A 162 4.76 17.36 -0.88
N GLU A 163 4.69 17.28 -2.20
CA GLU A 163 4.23 18.39 -3.06
C GLU A 163 2.74 18.64 -2.86
N LEU A 164 1.95 17.57 -2.86
CA LEU A 164 0.51 17.65 -2.64
C LEU A 164 0.13 17.68 -1.14
N ARG A 165 1.09 17.37 -0.25
CA ARG A 165 0.90 17.24 1.22
C ARG A 165 -0.14 16.19 1.63
N TYR A 166 -0.28 15.13 0.85
CA TYR A 166 -1.17 14.00 1.17
C TYR A 166 -0.39 12.74 1.51
N ALA A 167 -1.06 11.84 2.21
CA ALA A 167 -0.61 10.47 2.44
C ALA A 167 -1.57 9.46 1.79
N ARG A 168 -1.00 8.31 1.40
CA ARG A 168 -1.74 7.16 0.88
C ARG A 168 -1.30 5.91 1.62
N ARG A 169 -2.25 5.04 1.95
CA ARG A 169 -2.02 3.80 2.69
C ARG A 169 -2.31 2.61 1.80
N TYR A 170 -1.43 1.63 1.86
CA TYR A 170 -1.50 0.41 1.08
C TYR A 170 -1.58 -0.76 2.03
N HIS A 171 -2.53 -1.66 1.78
CA HIS A 171 -2.75 -2.85 2.56
C HIS A 171 -2.61 -4.08 1.69
N TRP A 172 -2.03 -5.10 2.31
CA TRP A 172 -1.76 -6.41 1.74
C TRP A 172 -2.13 -7.46 2.75
N ILE A 173 -2.85 -8.49 2.31
CA ILE A 173 -3.13 -9.69 3.11
C ILE A 173 -2.50 -10.84 2.36
N GLY A 174 -1.51 -11.51 2.95
CA GLY A 174 -0.74 -12.55 2.28
C GLY A 174 -1.60 -13.70 1.76
N GLU A 175 -2.68 -14.02 2.46
CA GLU A 175 -3.69 -15.00 2.03
C GLU A 175 -4.33 -14.68 0.67
N TYR A 176 -4.44 -13.40 0.30
CA TYR A 176 -5.08 -12.96 -0.94
C TYR A 176 -4.08 -12.73 -2.08
N VAL A 177 -2.77 -12.88 -1.82
CA VAL A 177 -1.72 -12.61 -2.81
C VAL A 177 -1.44 -13.87 -3.63
N GLU A 178 -2.06 -13.95 -4.81
CA GLU A 178 -1.72 -14.96 -5.83
C GLU A 178 -0.47 -14.55 -6.65
N SER A 179 -0.26 -13.25 -6.83
CA SER A 179 0.92 -12.65 -7.45
C SER A 179 1.22 -11.32 -6.77
N PHE A 180 2.49 -10.98 -6.58
CA PHE A 180 2.89 -9.68 -6.06
C PHE A 180 2.71 -8.54 -7.07
N VAL A 181 2.56 -8.85 -8.36
CA VAL A 181 2.61 -7.86 -9.45
C VAL A 181 1.31 -7.76 -10.25
N VAL A 182 0.28 -8.51 -9.86
CA VAL A 182 -1.04 -8.49 -10.50
C VAL A 182 -2.11 -8.31 -9.44
N GLU A 183 -2.70 -7.12 -9.39
CA GLU A 183 -3.79 -6.71 -8.48
C GLU A 183 -3.63 -7.19 -7.02
N PRO A 184 -2.47 -6.96 -6.39
CA PRO A 184 -2.11 -7.71 -5.19
C PRO A 184 -2.65 -7.11 -3.88
N HIS A 185 -3.13 -5.87 -3.93
CA HIS A 185 -3.57 -5.13 -2.76
C HIS A 185 -4.93 -5.60 -2.27
N SER A 186 -5.04 -5.87 -0.97
CA SER A 186 -6.34 -5.94 -0.30
C SER A 186 -7.03 -4.57 -0.30
N GLY A 187 -6.23 -3.49 -0.27
CA GLY A 187 -6.77 -2.15 -0.42
C GLY A 187 -5.77 -1.02 -0.48
N ILE A 188 -6.14 0.04 -1.20
CA ILE A 188 -5.40 1.30 -1.26
C ILE A 188 -6.33 2.42 -0.80
N ALA A 189 -5.91 3.14 0.22
CA ALA A 189 -6.69 4.17 0.88
C ALA A 189 -6.00 5.55 0.82
N GLY A 190 -6.76 6.61 0.56
CA GLY A 190 -6.25 7.95 0.31
C GLY A 190 -7.39 8.97 0.17
N SER A 191 -7.16 10.25 0.48
CA SER A 191 -8.21 11.29 0.36
C SER A 191 -8.42 11.78 -1.07
N ARG A 192 -7.50 11.46 -1.98
CA ARG A 192 -7.48 12.00 -3.33
C ARG A 192 -7.08 10.94 -4.35
N SER A 193 -7.89 10.82 -5.40
CA SER A 193 -7.52 10.10 -6.63
C SER A 193 -6.66 10.99 -7.50
N GLU A 194 -5.59 10.45 -8.02
CA GLU A 194 -4.76 11.08 -9.02
C GLU A 194 -5.29 10.79 -10.43
N LYS A 195 -5.06 11.73 -11.36
CA LYS A 195 -5.61 11.65 -12.71
C LYS A 195 -4.81 10.71 -13.62
N LEU A 196 -3.53 10.53 -13.33
CA LEU A 196 -2.59 9.79 -14.16
C LEU A 196 -1.60 9.05 -13.26
N VAL A 197 -1.72 7.73 -13.20
CA VAL A 197 -0.90 6.84 -12.37
C VAL A 197 -0.31 5.77 -13.27
N LEU A 198 1.00 5.53 -13.22
CA LEU A 198 1.54 4.36 -13.92
C LEU A 198 1.18 3.11 -13.10
N ASN A 199 0.16 2.39 -13.52
CA ASN A 199 -0.39 1.25 -12.80
C ASN A 199 0.07 -0.07 -13.45
N MET A 200 1.33 -0.45 -13.18
CA MET A 200 1.89 -1.73 -13.66
C MET A 200 1.44 -2.93 -12.82
N VAL A 201 0.57 -2.76 -11.81
CA VAL A 201 -0.06 -3.89 -11.11
C VAL A 201 -1.42 -4.28 -11.70
N SER A 202 -2.02 -3.43 -12.54
CA SER A 202 -3.29 -3.74 -13.20
C SER A 202 -3.19 -4.95 -14.11
N ARG A 203 -4.24 -5.78 -14.19
CA ARG A 203 -4.33 -6.86 -15.18
C ARG A 203 -4.20 -6.33 -16.62
N GLU A 204 -4.67 -5.11 -16.86
CA GLU A 204 -4.57 -4.43 -18.17
C GLU A 204 -3.12 -4.12 -18.60
N SER A 205 -2.17 -4.17 -17.66
CA SER A 205 -0.74 -3.92 -17.89
C SER A 205 0.09 -5.21 -18.05
N GLU A 206 -0.56 -6.38 -18.21
CA GLU A 206 0.10 -7.70 -18.33
C GLU A 206 1.13 -7.75 -19.46
N GLU A 207 0.73 -7.34 -20.67
CA GLU A 207 1.63 -7.37 -21.83
C GLU A 207 2.79 -6.38 -21.68
N ALA A 208 2.58 -5.24 -21.01
CA ALA A 208 3.65 -4.31 -20.67
C ALA A 208 4.65 -4.90 -19.66
N ARG A 209 4.18 -5.71 -18.70
CA ARG A 209 5.06 -6.44 -17.78
C ARG A 209 5.91 -7.47 -18.53
N LYS A 210 5.30 -8.29 -19.40
CA LYS A 210 6.02 -9.29 -20.21
C LYS A 210 7.06 -8.65 -21.12
N ALA A 211 6.66 -7.63 -21.89
CA ALA A 211 7.57 -6.90 -22.77
C ALA A 211 8.73 -6.23 -21.99
N SER A 212 8.49 -5.78 -20.74
CA SER A 212 9.57 -5.25 -19.89
C SER A 212 10.62 -6.31 -19.52
N VAL A 213 10.20 -7.56 -19.32
CA VAL A 213 11.09 -8.71 -19.05
C VAL A 213 11.89 -9.07 -20.31
N ASP A 214 11.23 -9.07 -21.47
CA ASP A 214 11.89 -9.34 -22.75
C ASP A 214 12.94 -8.27 -23.05
N LEU A 215 12.59 -6.98 -22.86
CA LEU A 215 13.49 -5.86 -23.11
C LEU A 215 14.79 -5.91 -22.30
N VAL A 216 14.73 -6.34 -21.03
CA VAL A 216 15.96 -6.48 -20.23
C VAL A 216 16.75 -7.74 -20.55
N SER A 217 16.10 -8.73 -21.17
CA SER A 217 16.76 -9.95 -21.64
C SER A 217 17.50 -9.73 -22.97
N GLU A 218 17.25 -8.60 -23.63
CA GLU A 218 18.02 -8.12 -24.78
C GLU A 218 19.30 -7.36 -24.37
N ASN A 219 20.24 -7.21 -25.31
CA ASN A 219 21.49 -6.50 -25.06
C ASN A 219 21.22 -5.06 -24.54
N PRO A 220 21.76 -4.66 -23.37
CA PRO A 220 21.50 -3.35 -22.76
C PRO A 220 21.76 -2.15 -23.68
N SER A 221 22.69 -2.26 -24.63
CA SER A 221 22.98 -1.22 -25.62
C SER A 221 21.75 -0.89 -26.49
N LYS A 222 20.89 -1.88 -26.78
CA LYS A 222 19.63 -1.66 -27.49
C LYS A 222 18.69 -0.79 -26.66
N LEU A 223 18.54 -1.09 -25.37
CA LEU A 223 17.68 -0.32 -24.47
C LEU A 223 18.16 1.13 -24.31
N ILE A 224 19.47 1.34 -24.17
CA ILE A 224 20.08 2.68 -24.13
C ILE A 224 19.71 3.48 -25.38
N ARG A 225 19.83 2.88 -26.56
CA ARG A 225 19.46 3.51 -27.82
C ARG A 225 17.97 3.86 -27.86
N LEU A 226 17.09 2.96 -27.45
CA LEU A 226 15.64 3.18 -27.41
C LEU A 226 15.25 4.33 -26.47
N VAL A 227 15.85 4.39 -25.27
CA VAL A 227 15.66 5.50 -24.33
C VAL A 227 16.08 6.83 -24.95
N ASN A 228 17.26 6.87 -25.57
CA ASN A 228 17.79 8.09 -26.17
C ASN A 228 16.91 8.57 -27.34
N LEU A 229 16.40 7.66 -28.16
CA LEU A 229 15.45 7.98 -29.22
C LEU A 229 14.16 8.57 -28.65
N ALA A 230 13.60 7.96 -27.60
CA ALA A 230 12.38 8.44 -26.95
C ALA A 230 12.55 9.82 -26.26
N LEU A 231 13.73 10.11 -25.70
CA LEU A 231 14.03 11.40 -25.06
C LEU A 231 14.17 12.55 -26.08
N ASN A 232 14.52 12.26 -27.33
CA ASN A 232 14.76 13.26 -28.38
C ASN A 232 13.47 13.77 -29.06
N LYS A 233 12.32 13.68 -28.39
CA LYS A 233 11.01 14.28 -28.78
C LYS A 233 10.50 13.86 -30.18
N GLN A 234 10.55 12.58 -30.55
CA GLN A 234 9.68 12.12 -31.62
C GLN A 234 8.26 11.93 -31.08
N GLU A 235 7.30 12.63 -31.67
CA GLU A 235 5.87 12.37 -31.44
C GLU A 235 5.57 10.90 -31.79
N THR A 236 4.85 10.21 -30.91
CA THR A 236 4.40 8.85 -31.21
C THR A 236 3.38 8.91 -32.34
N LEU A 237 3.47 8.01 -33.34
CA LEU A 237 2.47 7.89 -34.43
C LEU A 237 1.03 7.74 -33.92
N MET A 238 0.83 7.28 -32.68
CA MET A 238 -0.45 7.19 -31.97
C MET A 238 -1.16 8.55 -31.80
N ALA A 239 -0.42 9.67 -31.77
CA ALA A 239 -0.99 11.01 -31.72
C ALA A 239 -1.79 11.37 -33.00
N TRP A 240 -1.53 10.67 -34.11
CA TRP A 240 -2.29 10.80 -35.35
C TRP A 240 -3.53 9.90 -35.39
N VAL A 241 -3.51 8.75 -34.73
CA VAL A 241 -4.60 7.76 -34.74
C VAL A 241 -5.78 8.18 -33.85
N GLU A 242 -5.54 8.98 -32.80
CA GLU A 242 -6.60 9.52 -31.92
C GLU A 242 -7.61 10.45 -32.63
N LYS A 243 -7.34 10.90 -33.87
CA LYS A 243 -8.29 11.73 -34.61
C LYS A 243 -9.49 10.94 -35.16
N ASP A 244 -9.39 9.62 -35.32
CA ASP A 244 -10.41 8.81 -36.03
C ASP A 244 -11.17 7.81 -35.15
N VAL A 245 -10.81 7.63 -33.87
CA VAL A 245 -11.49 6.66 -32.99
C VAL A 245 -12.05 7.37 -31.76
N GLY A 246 -13.38 7.48 -31.68
CA GLY A 246 -14.13 8.27 -30.70
C GLY A 246 -14.03 7.86 -29.22
N GLU A 247 -13.07 7.01 -28.84
CA GLU A 247 -12.81 6.67 -27.44
C GLU A 247 -11.66 7.50 -26.88
N LYS A 248 -12.00 8.44 -25.97
CA LYS A 248 -11.04 9.22 -25.17
C LYS A 248 -10.33 8.32 -24.14
N ILE A 249 -9.41 7.48 -24.60
CA ILE A 249 -8.38 6.95 -23.73
C ILE A 249 -7.38 8.09 -23.51
N SER A 250 -7.30 8.60 -22.28
CA SER A 250 -6.35 9.66 -21.91
C SER A 250 -4.92 9.12 -21.89
N PHE A 251 -4.34 8.89 -23.07
CA PHE A 251 -2.90 8.71 -23.16
C PHE A 251 -2.23 10.02 -22.69
N PRO A 252 -1.16 9.96 -21.88
CA PRO A 252 -0.38 11.15 -21.63
C PRO A 252 0.14 11.65 -22.98
N LYS A 253 -0.30 12.84 -23.40
CA LYS A 253 0.09 13.49 -24.68
C LYS A 253 1.62 13.51 -24.90
N HIS A 254 2.39 13.35 -23.82
CA HIS A 254 3.83 13.17 -23.84
C HIS A 254 4.21 12.09 -22.82
N LEU A 255 4.87 11.02 -23.28
CA LEU A 255 5.50 10.04 -22.39
C LEU A 255 6.65 10.74 -21.65
N ASN A 256 6.46 11.03 -20.35
CA ASN A 256 7.50 11.68 -19.56
C ASN A 256 8.59 10.66 -19.19
N MET A 257 9.53 10.48 -20.12
CA MET A 257 10.64 9.57 -19.95
C MET A 257 11.53 9.98 -18.77
N PRO A 258 11.97 9.02 -17.94
CA PRO A 258 12.80 9.31 -16.79
C PRO A 258 14.17 9.85 -17.21
N LYS A 259 14.59 10.95 -16.59
CA LYS A 259 15.89 11.59 -16.86
C LYS A 259 17.10 10.76 -16.39
N ARG A 260 16.89 9.81 -15.47
CA ARG A 260 17.95 8.98 -14.88
C ARG A 260 17.52 7.52 -14.80
N ILE A 261 18.31 6.64 -15.43
CA ILE A 261 18.14 5.19 -15.41
C ILE A 261 19.42 4.58 -14.83
N ASP A 262 19.29 3.59 -13.93
CA ASP A 262 20.44 2.86 -13.42
C ASP A 262 20.85 1.77 -14.42
N TRP A 263 21.75 2.12 -15.34
CA TRP A 263 22.27 1.19 -16.35
C TRP A 263 23.04 0.00 -15.75
N ARG A 264 23.59 0.15 -14.53
CA ARG A 264 24.23 -0.98 -13.84
C ARG A 264 23.17 -1.97 -13.36
N ALA A 265 22.00 -1.50 -12.94
CA ALA A 265 20.87 -2.37 -12.60
C ALA A 265 20.29 -3.08 -13.81
N ILE A 266 20.19 -2.41 -14.96
CA ILE A 266 19.79 -3.05 -16.23
C ILE A 266 20.77 -4.15 -16.61
N ARG A 267 22.09 -3.90 -16.52
CA ARG A 267 23.09 -4.94 -16.83
C ARG A 267 22.97 -6.14 -15.88
N ARG A 268 22.77 -5.90 -14.57
CA ARG A 268 22.49 -6.99 -13.62
C ARG A 268 21.23 -7.79 -13.99
N ALA A 269 20.16 -7.12 -14.41
CA ALA A 269 18.94 -7.79 -14.84
C ALA A 269 19.18 -8.64 -16.09
N TYR A 270 19.91 -8.11 -17.07
CA TYR A 270 20.33 -8.85 -18.26
C TYR A 270 21.15 -10.10 -17.92
N ASP A 271 22.12 -9.99 -17.01
CA ASP A 271 22.95 -11.11 -16.57
C ASP A 271 22.13 -12.17 -15.83
N GLN A 272 21.13 -11.75 -15.04
CA GLN A 272 20.25 -12.64 -14.27
C GLN A 272 19.15 -13.30 -15.10
N ARG A 273 18.77 -12.73 -16.25
CA ARG A 273 17.70 -13.22 -17.15
C ARG A 273 16.41 -13.56 -16.39
N PRO A 274 15.72 -12.57 -15.80
CA PRO A 274 14.50 -12.80 -15.05
C PRO A 274 13.45 -13.49 -15.91
N ARG A 275 12.78 -14.50 -15.36
CA ARG A 275 11.77 -15.30 -16.07
C ARG A 275 10.39 -14.64 -16.08
N ASN A 276 10.16 -13.74 -15.13
CA ASN A 276 8.90 -13.06 -14.95
C ASN A 276 9.12 -11.68 -14.32
N TYR A 277 8.03 -10.92 -14.20
CA TYR A 277 8.10 -9.55 -13.72
C TYR A 277 8.43 -9.45 -12.21
N GLU A 278 8.09 -10.45 -11.40
CA GLU A 278 8.49 -10.49 -9.98
C GLU A 278 10.01 -10.59 -9.84
N GLU A 279 10.64 -11.51 -10.58
CA GLU A 279 12.11 -11.65 -10.61
C GLU A 279 12.77 -10.39 -11.15
N LEU A 280 12.17 -9.76 -12.18
CA LEU A 280 12.65 -8.50 -12.71
C LEU A 280 12.68 -7.42 -11.63
N ILE A 281 11.55 -7.13 -10.97
CA ILE A 281 11.51 -6.06 -9.96
C ILE A 281 12.37 -6.39 -8.74
N ASP A 282 12.69 -7.67 -8.53
CA ASP A 282 13.54 -8.11 -7.43
C ASP A 282 15.04 -7.82 -7.64
N VAL A 283 15.45 -7.53 -8.89
CA VAL A 283 16.82 -7.16 -9.21
C VAL A 283 17.22 -5.88 -8.45
N LYS A 284 18.32 -5.99 -7.69
CA LYS A 284 18.87 -4.88 -6.90
C LYS A 284 19.19 -3.68 -7.79
N GLY A 285 18.65 -2.52 -7.41
CA GLY A 285 18.89 -1.24 -8.08
C GLY A 285 17.86 -0.86 -9.15
N LEU A 286 16.93 -1.75 -9.53
CA LEU A 286 15.83 -1.37 -10.41
C LEU A 286 14.82 -0.52 -9.64
N GLY A 287 14.94 0.80 -9.73
CA GLY A 287 14.03 1.74 -9.09
C GLY A 287 12.83 2.14 -9.95
N PRO A 288 11.96 3.02 -9.44
CA PRO A 288 10.76 3.48 -10.13
C PRO A 288 11.07 4.09 -11.50
N SER A 289 12.18 4.82 -11.63
CA SER A 289 12.60 5.39 -12.91
C SER A 289 12.89 4.31 -13.96
N THR A 290 13.55 3.22 -13.57
CA THR A 290 13.92 2.17 -14.52
C THR A 290 12.70 1.35 -14.92
N ILE A 291 11.83 1.02 -13.96
CA ILE A 291 10.56 0.35 -14.24
C ILE A 291 9.67 1.20 -15.16
N ARG A 292 9.59 2.51 -14.93
CA ARG A 292 8.89 3.43 -15.82
C ARG A 292 9.49 3.41 -17.23
N ALA A 293 10.81 3.48 -17.37
CA ALA A 293 11.45 3.44 -18.68
C ALA A 293 11.08 2.16 -19.45
N LEU A 294 11.17 1.00 -18.80
CA LEU A 294 10.83 -0.29 -19.41
C LEU A 294 9.38 -0.34 -19.85
N ALA A 295 8.44 0.12 -19.01
CA ALA A 295 7.02 0.18 -19.35
C ALA A 295 6.78 1.08 -20.58
N LEU A 296 7.29 2.33 -20.56
CA LEU A 296 7.05 3.29 -21.65
C LEU A 296 7.69 2.85 -22.97
N ILE A 297 8.89 2.25 -22.92
CA ILE A 297 9.54 1.69 -24.12
C ILE A 297 8.77 0.48 -24.63
N SER A 298 8.27 -0.36 -23.72
CA SER A 298 7.43 -1.50 -24.11
C SER A 298 6.22 -1.02 -24.90
N ALA A 299 5.50 -0.02 -24.37
CA ALA A 299 4.34 0.58 -25.04
C ALA A 299 4.72 1.24 -26.38
N LEU A 300 5.86 1.94 -26.44
CA LEU A 300 6.30 2.62 -27.65
C LEU A 300 6.68 1.67 -28.78
N ILE A 301 7.40 0.59 -28.46
CA ILE A 301 7.99 -0.32 -29.46
C ILE A 301 7.03 -1.45 -29.83
N TYR A 302 6.33 -2.01 -28.84
CA TYR A 302 5.45 -3.17 -29.05
C TYR A 302 3.97 -2.80 -29.06
N GLY A 303 3.61 -1.51 -28.86
CA GLY A 303 2.22 -1.08 -28.86
C GLY A 303 1.39 -1.63 -27.70
N VAL A 304 2.04 -2.15 -26.64
CA VAL A 304 1.35 -2.75 -25.50
C VAL A 304 0.64 -1.69 -24.66
N LYS A 305 -0.52 -2.07 -24.11
CA LYS A 305 -1.33 -1.22 -23.25
C LYS A 305 -0.71 -1.10 -21.86
N ILE A 306 -0.79 0.10 -21.31
CA ILE A 306 -0.47 0.40 -19.91
C ILE A 306 -1.72 0.98 -19.28
N ASP A 307 -2.09 0.49 -18.10
CA ASP A 307 -3.15 1.12 -17.31
C ASP A 307 -2.63 2.39 -16.64
N TRP A 308 -3.37 3.47 -16.86
CA TRP A 308 -3.07 4.79 -16.31
C TRP A 308 -4.01 5.20 -15.16
N ARG A 309 -4.97 4.33 -14.83
CA ARG A 309 -5.98 4.59 -13.79
C ARG A 309 -5.39 4.42 -12.40
N ASP A 310 -5.79 5.30 -11.50
CA ASP A 310 -5.46 5.21 -10.09
C ASP A 310 -6.22 4.04 -9.44
N PRO A 311 -5.52 3.05 -8.86
CA PRO A 311 -6.16 1.91 -8.18
C PRO A 311 -6.67 2.24 -6.77
N LEU A 312 -6.70 3.52 -6.37
CA LEU A 312 -7.33 3.96 -5.12
C LEU A 312 -8.75 3.39 -5.03
N LYS A 313 -9.03 2.57 -4.02
CA LYS A 313 -10.36 1.98 -3.78
C LYS A 313 -11.07 2.64 -2.60
N PHE A 314 -10.30 3.22 -1.68
CA PHE A 314 -10.81 3.64 -0.39
C PHE A 314 -10.52 5.12 -0.13
N SER A 315 -11.57 5.88 0.15
CA SER A 315 -11.41 7.23 0.67
C SER A 315 -11.40 7.21 2.19
N PHE A 316 -10.42 7.90 2.76
CA PHE A 316 -10.45 8.25 4.17
C PHE A 316 -11.47 9.35 4.43
N ALA A 317 -11.62 10.32 3.53
CA ALA A 317 -12.70 11.27 3.67
C ALA A 317 -14.03 10.53 3.50
N VAL A 318 -15.05 10.96 4.25
CA VAL A 318 -16.45 10.66 3.93
C VAL A 318 -16.57 10.73 2.42
N GLY A 319 -16.87 9.62 1.76
CA GLY A 319 -17.25 9.71 0.36
C GLY A 319 -18.42 10.64 0.39
N GLY A 320 -18.22 11.86 -0.13
CA GLY A 320 -19.24 12.89 -0.04
C GLY A 320 -20.54 12.31 -0.57
N LYS A 321 -21.67 12.96 -0.26
CA LYS A 321 -22.94 12.67 -0.93
C LYS A 321 -22.80 12.47 -2.45
N ASP A 322 -21.77 13.10 -3.04
CA ASP A 322 -21.41 13.11 -4.45
C ASP A 322 -20.46 11.98 -4.92
N GLY A 323 -20.06 11.05 -4.05
CA GLY A 323 -19.39 9.80 -4.46
C GLY A 323 -17.94 9.94 -4.95
N VAL A 324 -17.21 10.98 -4.54
CA VAL A 324 -15.82 11.23 -4.98
C VAL A 324 -14.81 10.79 -3.88
N PRO A 325 -13.75 10.02 -4.22
CA PRO A 325 -13.48 9.39 -5.51
C PRO A 325 -14.37 8.16 -5.80
N TYR A 326 -14.93 7.52 -4.77
CA TYR A 326 -15.89 6.41 -4.90
C TYR A 326 -16.97 6.49 -3.81
N PRO A 327 -18.20 6.00 -4.08
CA PRO A 327 -19.24 5.91 -3.06
C PRO A 327 -18.81 4.97 -1.91
N VAL A 328 -19.12 5.37 -0.68
CA VAL A 328 -18.82 4.57 0.51
C VAL A 328 -19.59 3.25 0.47
N SER A 329 -18.87 2.12 0.54
CA SER A 329 -19.49 0.81 0.74
C SER A 329 -20.02 0.69 2.18
N ARG A 330 -21.24 1.18 2.40
CA ARG A 330 -21.91 1.19 3.72
C ARG A 330 -21.86 -0.18 4.38
N ARG A 331 -22.17 -1.23 3.62
CA ARG A 331 -22.15 -2.63 4.10
C ARG A 331 -20.78 -3.05 4.65
N THR A 332 -19.68 -2.58 4.07
CA THR A 332 -18.34 -2.94 4.53
C THR A 332 -18.00 -2.22 5.83
N TYR A 333 -18.38 -0.96 5.94
CA TYR A 333 -18.27 -0.20 7.19
C TYR A 333 -19.15 -0.75 8.30
N ASP A 334 -20.41 -1.09 8.01
CA ASP A 334 -21.31 -1.71 8.98
C ASP A 334 -20.71 -2.99 9.57
N LYS A 335 -20.14 -3.85 8.71
CA LYS A 335 -19.45 -5.06 9.15
C LYS A 335 -18.24 -4.75 10.03
N ALA A 336 -17.41 -3.78 9.64
CA ALA A 336 -16.22 -3.40 10.41
C ALA A 336 -16.60 -2.79 11.78
N ILE A 337 -17.58 -1.90 11.81
CA ILE A 337 -18.09 -1.25 13.03
C ILE A 337 -18.77 -2.27 13.94
N SER A 338 -19.61 -3.15 13.39
CA SER A 338 -20.28 -4.20 14.16
C SER A 338 -19.28 -5.14 14.81
N PHE A 339 -18.28 -5.61 14.05
CA PHE A 339 -17.24 -6.47 14.59
C PHE A 339 -16.43 -5.76 15.69
N MET A 340 -16.02 -4.52 15.45
CA MET A 340 -15.28 -3.73 16.45
C MET A 340 -16.11 -3.50 17.72
N ARG A 341 -17.42 -3.28 17.59
CA ARG A 341 -18.33 -3.14 18.74
C ARG A 341 -18.38 -4.43 19.55
N GLN A 342 -18.54 -5.59 18.90
CA GLN A 342 -18.54 -6.90 19.57
C GLN A 342 -17.23 -7.14 20.34
N VAL A 343 -16.08 -6.88 19.70
CA VAL A 343 -14.77 -7.02 20.34
C VAL A 343 -14.61 -6.07 21.53
N LEU A 344 -15.03 -4.81 21.40
CA LEU A 344 -14.97 -3.83 22.50
C LEU A 344 -15.88 -4.20 23.68
N GLU A 345 -17.04 -4.80 23.40
CA GLU A 345 -17.96 -5.27 24.44
C GLU A 345 -17.34 -6.43 25.22
N ALA A 346 -16.68 -7.37 24.52
CA ALA A 346 -15.98 -8.51 25.12
C ALA A 346 -14.65 -8.14 25.82
N ALA A 347 -13.93 -7.13 25.32
CA ALA A 347 -12.61 -6.76 25.84
C ALA A 347 -12.63 -6.36 27.33
N GLU A 348 -11.66 -6.86 28.09
CA GLU A 348 -11.45 -6.52 29.51
C GLU A 348 -10.81 -5.13 29.64
N LEU A 349 -11.63 -4.09 29.47
CA LEU A 349 -11.25 -2.69 29.57
C LEU A 349 -11.92 -2.03 30.78
N GLU A 350 -11.26 -1.02 31.36
CA GLU A 350 -11.89 -0.17 32.37
C GLU A 350 -13.18 0.46 31.81
N ARG A 351 -14.19 0.62 32.68
CA ARG A 351 -15.53 1.06 32.27
C ARG A 351 -15.53 2.38 31.49
N GLU A 352 -14.74 3.36 31.94
CA GLU A 352 -14.65 4.66 31.27
C GLU A 352 -13.88 4.59 29.94
N GLU A 353 -12.85 3.76 29.84
CA GLU A 353 -12.11 3.53 28.60
C GLU A 353 -12.99 2.85 27.54
N LYS A 354 -13.71 1.79 27.93
CA LYS A 354 -14.68 1.10 27.06
C LYS A 354 -15.76 2.07 26.56
N LYS A 355 -16.32 2.88 27.45
CA LYS A 355 -17.33 3.88 27.10
C LYS A 355 -16.78 4.92 26.12
N LEU A 356 -15.55 5.38 26.31
CA LEU A 356 -14.90 6.34 25.41
C LEU A 356 -14.62 5.72 24.02
N ALA A 357 -14.12 4.48 23.98
CA ALA A 357 -13.90 3.72 22.75
C ALA A 357 -15.20 3.55 21.94
N LEU A 358 -16.29 3.13 22.59
CA LEU A 358 -17.60 3.00 21.96
C LEU A 358 -18.14 4.36 21.46
N ARG A 359 -17.91 5.45 22.21
CA ARG A 359 -18.28 6.80 21.78
C ARG A 359 -17.49 7.25 20.55
N ARG A 360 -16.20 6.92 20.46
CA ARG A 360 -15.35 7.20 19.29
C ARG A 360 -15.85 6.42 18.07
N LEU A 361 -16.19 5.15 18.26
CA LEU A 361 -16.76 4.31 17.20
C LEU A 361 -18.12 4.85 16.71
N LEU A 362 -19.00 5.29 17.61
CA LEU A 362 -20.27 5.93 17.27
C LEU A 362 -20.08 7.26 16.52
N ASN A 363 -19.09 8.07 16.92
CA ASN A 363 -18.76 9.31 16.21
C ASN A 363 -18.26 9.04 14.79
N LEU A 364 -17.49 7.96 14.61
CA LEU A 364 -17.07 7.52 13.29
C LEU A 364 -18.29 7.13 12.43
N GLU A 365 -19.16 6.27 12.96
CA GLU A 365 -20.41 5.87 12.31
C GLU A 365 -21.22 7.08 11.83
N ARG A 366 -21.42 8.07 12.71
CA ARG A 366 -22.14 9.32 12.36
C ARG A 366 -21.47 10.12 11.24
N ARG A 367 -20.14 10.16 11.20
CA ARG A 367 -19.40 10.87 10.14
C ARG A 367 -19.45 10.15 8.80
N LEU A 368 -19.66 8.84 8.78
CA LEU A 368 -19.76 8.04 7.56
C LEU A 368 -21.15 8.12 6.93
N TYR A 369 -22.18 8.33 7.75
CA TYR A 369 -23.59 8.29 7.34
C TYR A 369 -24.31 9.64 7.32
N GLY A 370 -23.82 10.64 8.06
CA GLY A 370 -24.34 12.02 8.07
C GLY A 370 -23.64 12.89 7.05
#